data_AF-A0A2Z3I362-F1
#
_entry.id   AF-A0A2Z3I362-F1
#
_cell.length_a   1.000
_cell.length_b   1.000
_cell.length_c   1.000
_cell.angle_alpha   90.00
_cell.angle_beta   90.00
_cell.angle_gamma   90.00
#
_symmetry.space_group_name_H-M   'P 1'
#
loop_
_entity.id
_entity.type
_entity.pdbx_description
1 polymer ?
#
loop_
_entity_poly.entity_id
_entity_poly.type
_entity_poly.pdbx_seq_one_letter_code
_entity_poly.pdbx_strand_id
1 'polypeptide(L)'
;MMSLLNSKPRLFLSIKYFFIFFIIAALGTVGFFLWQQYYPVVASKKWQYRVLHSDVERASAVYKQQDGSLIVAEELNKKQGRIIHIATDGTRTVLFKDLDKPDGITPFNGGIVFSQEGGVYPVSFFKDGKLQTLFEGTNVQGLTVDGQYLYAVEDRGENSQILRYDSKTKKLEVIRSSLNEAETLAICPDGKKYYNEKTKVV
;
A
#
# COMPACT_ATOMS: atom_id res chain seq x y z
N MET A 1 -9.74 -76.00 11.57
CA MET A 1 -10.77 -75.11 11.00
C MET A 1 -10.73 -73.80 11.77
N MET A 2 -9.99 -72.80 11.29
CA MET A 2 -9.96 -71.47 11.92
C MET A 2 -9.75 -70.42 10.83
N SER A 3 -10.69 -69.47 10.81
CA SER A 3 -11.07 -68.60 9.71
C SER A 3 -10.11 -67.41 9.56
N LEU A 4 -9.43 -67.32 8.42
CA LEU A 4 -8.81 -66.09 7.91
C LEU A 4 -9.89 -65.26 7.20
N LEU A 5 -10.58 -64.38 7.92
CA LEU A 5 -11.56 -63.45 7.34
C LEU A 5 -11.15 -61.98 7.59
N ASN A 6 -10.83 -61.33 6.48
CA ASN A 6 -11.31 -59.99 6.12
C ASN A 6 -10.80 -58.75 6.89
N SER A 7 -9.57 -58.30 6.59
CA SER A 7 -9.08 -56.96 6.99
C SER A 7 -9.06 -55.91 5.85
N LYS A 8 -9.46 -56.27 4.62
CA LYS A 8 -9.37 -55.38 3.44
C LYS A 8 -10.41 -54.24 3.28
N PRO A 9 -11.63 -54.26 3.87
CA PRO A 9 -12.65 -53.27 3.48
C PRO A 9 -12.45 -51.87 4.10
N ARG A 10 -11.77 -51.75 5.25
CA ARG A 10 -11.58 -50.44 5.93
C ARG A 10 -10.53 -49.56 5.26
N LEU A 11 -9.47 -50.14 4.71
CA LEU A 11 -8.38 -49.39 4.06
C LEU A 11 -8.84 -48.74 2.74
N PHE A 12 -9.60 -49.47 1.92
CA PHE A 12 -10.17 -48.96 0.67
C PHE A 12 -11.21 -47.85 0.91
N LEU A 13 -12.00 -47.97 1.98
CA LEU A 13 -12.98 -46.95 2.35
C LEU A 13 -12.28 -45.65 2.79
N SER A 14 -11.22 -45.75 3.59
CA SER A 14 -10.40 -44.61 3.99
C SER A 14 -9.68 -43.93 2.81
N ILE A 15 -9.17 -44.70 1.84
CA ILE A 15 -8.55 -44.14 0.63
C ILE A 15 -9.59 -43.39 -0.22
N LYS A 16 -10.82 -43.93 -0.35
CA LYS A 16 -11.91 -43.28 -1.08
C LYS A 16 -12.31 -41.95 -0.43
N TYR A 17 -12.46 -41.91 0.90
CA TYR A 17 -12.79 -40.67 1.61
C TYR A 17 -11.64 -39.65 1.56
N PHE A 18 -10.40 -40.11 1.62
CA PHE A 18 -9.23 -39.26 1.45
C PHE A 18 -9.18 -38.63 0.04
N PHE A 19 -9.46 -39.41 -1.00
CA PHE A 19 -9.50 -38.92 -2.37
C PHE A 19 -10.65 -37.90 -2.59
N ILE A 20 -11.83 -38.18 -2.03
CA ILE A 20 -12.97 -37.24 -2.07
C ILE A 20 -12.63 -35.94 -1.35
N PHE A 21 -12.02 -36.01 -0.16
CA PHE A 21 -11.59 -34.83 0.59
C PHE A 21 -10.59 -33.98 -0.22
N PHE A 22 -9.60 -34.61 -0.87
CA PHE A 22 -8.64 -33.91 -1.73
C PHE A 22 -9.30 -33.24 -2.93
N ILE A 23 -10.28 -33.88 -3.57
CA ILE A 23 -11.04 -33.28 -4.67
C ILE A 23 -11.82 -32.05 -4.18
N ILE A 24 -12.51 -32.16 -3.05
CA ILE A 24 -13.27 -31.05 -2.47
C ILE A 24 -12.34 -29.89 -2.11
N ALA A 25 -11.20 -30.17 -1.47
CA ALA A 25 -10.20 -29.16 -1.16
C ALA A 25 -9.66 -28.48 -2.42
N ALA A 26 -9.30 -29.26 -3.45
CA ALA A 26 -8.81 -28.72 -4.72
C ALA A 26 -9.87 -27.85 -5.43
N LEU A 27 -11.12 -28.29 -5.49
CA LEU A 27 -12.22 -27.51 -6.06
C LEU A 27 -12.49 -26.24 -5.26
N GLY A 28 -12.42 -26.30 -3.93
CA GLY A 28 -12.54 -25.14 -3.06
C GLY A 28 -11.41 -24.13 -3.30
N THR A 29 -10.17 -24.60 -3.40
CA THR A 29 -9.00 -23.77 -3.71
C THR A 29 -9.11 -23.12 -5.08
N VAL A 30 -9.46 -23.88 -6.12
CA VAL A 30 -9.67 -23.34 -7.48
C VAL A 30 -10.81 -22.33 -7.48
N GLY A 31 -11.94 -22.65 -6.85
CA GLY A 31 -13.07 -21.74 -6.71
C GLY A 31 -12.71 -20.44 -6.00
N PHE A 32 -11.88 -20.49 -4.96
CA PHE A 32 -11.38 -19.32 -4.25
C PHE A 32 -10.50 -18.42 -5.14
N PHE A 33 -9.55 -18.99 -5.89
CA PHE A 33 -8.70 -18.20 -6.79
C PHE A 33 -9.49 -17.63 -7.97
N LEU A 34 -10.43 -18.39 -8.53
CA LEU A 34 -11.35 -17.88 -9.55
C LEU A 34 -12.21 -16.73 -8.99
N TRP A 35 -12.70 -16.84 -7.75
CA TRP A 35 -13.44 -15.76 -7.12
C TRP A 35 -12.56 -14.51 -6.93
N GLN A 36 -11.35 -14.64 -6.40
CA GLN A 36 -10.43 -13.50 -6.27
C GLN A 36 -10.07 -12.85 -7.61
N GLN A 37 -9.97 -13.64 -8.68
CA GLN A 37 -9.63 -13.15 -10.01
C GLN A 37 -10.82 -12.51 -10.75
N TYR A 38 -12.04 -13.07 -10.58
CA TYR A 38 -13.20 -12.73 -11.41
C TYR A 38 -14.37 -12.07 -10.66
N TYR A 39 -14.31 -11.94 -9.33
CA TYR A 39 -15.21 -11.06 -8.55
C TYR A 39 -14.46 -9.76 -8.22
N PRO A 40 -14.30 -8.84 -9.19
CA PRO A 40 -13.64 -7.58 -8.94
C PRO A 40 -14.42 -6.75 -7.93
N VAL A 41 -13.74 -5.78 -7.32
CA VAL A 41 -14.41 -4.69 -6.60
C VAL A 41 -15.41 -4.05 -7.56
N VAL A 42 -16.69 -4.21 -7.28
CA VAL A 42 -17.76 -3.62 -8.08
C VAL A 42 -18.09 -2.24 -7.55
N ALA A 43 -18.25 -1.29 -8.47
CA ALA A 43 -18.77 0.03 -8.11
C ALA A 43 -20.18 -0.11 -7.51
N SER A 44 -20.48 0.72 -6.51
CA SER A 44 -21.85 0.85 -5.99
C SER A 44 -22.80 1.25 -7.13
N LYS A 45 -24.08 0.85 -7.06
CA LYS A 45 -25.07 0.94 -8.16
C LYS A 45 -25.18 2.32 -8.84
N LYS A 46 -24.78 3.40 -8.18
CA LYS A 46 -24.83 4.78 -8.68
C LYS A 46 -23.47 5.33 -9.17
N TRP A 47 -22.43 4.50 -9.16
CA TRP A 47 -21.08 4.87 -9.55
C TRP A 47 -20.73 4.19 -10.87
N GLN A 48 -20.20 4.98 -11.81
CA GLN A 48 -19.53 4.48 -12.99
C GLN A 48 -18.02 4.66 -12.81
N TYR A 49 -17.25 3.71 -13.31
CA TYR A 49 -15.80 3.80 -13.29
C TYR A 49 -15.24 3.36 -14.63
N ARG A 50 -14.00 3.73 -14.88
CA ARG A 50 -13.18 3.20 -15.98
C ARG A 50 -11.80 2.90 -15.42
N VAL A 51 -11.21 1.81 -15.87
CA VAL A 51 -9.81 1.51 -15.57
C VAL A 51 -8.94 2.41 -16.46
N LEU A 52 -8.11 3.25 -15.83
CA LEU A 52 -7.14 4.08 -16.57
C LEU A 52 -5.91 3.24 -16.91
N HIS A 53 -5.37 2.54 -15.92
CA HIS A 53 -4.23 1.63 -16.07
C HIS A 53 -4.45 0.41 -15.17
N SER A 54 -4.14 -0.77 -15.69
CA SER A 54 -4.10 -2.05 -14.97
C SER A 54 -2.66 -2.41 -14.58
N ASP A 55 -2.43 -3.58 -13.96
CA ASP A 55 -1.10 -4.19 -13.82
C ASP A 55 -0.05 -3.32 -13.10
N VAL A 56 -0.47 -2.55 -12.10
CA VAL A 56 0.45 -1.87 -11.18
C VAL A 56 0.62 -2.75 -9.96
N GLU A 57 1.85 -3.13 -9.67
CA GLU A 57 2.11 -4.09 -8.60
C GLU A 57 2.04 -3.39 -7.24
N ARG A 58 1.06 -3.77 -6.41
CA ARG A 58 0.82 -3.18 -5.08
C ARG A 58 0.85 -1.65 -5.09
N ALA A 59 -0.03 -1.03 -5.88
CA ALA A 59 -0.19 0.42 -5.88
C ALA A 59 -0.62 0.92 -4.49
N SER A 60 0.25 1.68 -3.82
CA SER A 60 0.01 2.24 -2.47
C SER A 60 -0.39 3.72 -2.52
N ALA A 61 0.31 4.52 -3.33
CA ALA A 61 -0.04 5.92 -3.58
C ALA A 61 -0.02 6.28 -5.07
N VAL A 62 -0.83 7.27 -5.43
CA VAL A 62 -0.93 7.81 -6.77
C VAL A 62 -1.01 9.33 -6.73
N TYR A 63 -0.23 9.98 -7.59
CA TYR A 63 -0.32 11.40 -7.88
C TYR A 63 -0.63 11.61 -9.36
N LYS A 64 -1.73 12.29 -9.65
CA LYS A 64 -2.09 12.69 -11.00
C LYS A 64 -1.47 14.04 -11.35
N GLN A 65 -0.69 14.07 -12.42
CA GLN A 65 -0.07 15.28 -12.94
C GLN A 65 -1.06 16.11 -13.78
N GLN A 66 -0.71 17.37 -14.06
CA GLN A 66 -1.56 18.31 -14.79
C GLN A 66 -1.83 17.89 -16.24
N ASP A 67 -0.85 17.26 -16.89
CA ASP A 67 -0.95 16.69 -18.24
C ASP A 67 -1.78 15.39 -18.30
N GLY A 68 -2.19 14.87 -17.14
CA GLY A 68 -2.99 13.67 -16.99
C GLY A 68 -2.17 12.39 -16.79
N SER A 69 -0.84 12.44 -16.85
CA SER A 69 -0.01 11.29 -16.48
C SER A 69 -0.07 11.02 -14.97
N LEU A 70 0.36 9.83 -14.56
CA LEU A 70 0.37 9.40 -13.18
C LEU A 70 1.79 9.15 -12.68
N ILE A 71 2.03 9.45 -11.41
CA ILE A 71 3.18 8.95 -10.66
C ILE A 71 2.62 8.01 -9.59
N VAL A 72 3.13 6.79 -9.52
CA VAL A 72 2.58 5.72 -8.69
C VAL A 72 3.69 5.06 -7.89
N ALA A 73 3.44 4.81 -6.60
CA ALA A 73 4.29 3.97 -5.75
C ALA A 73 3.87 2.51 -5.88
N GLU A 74 4.84 1.63 -6.10
CA GLU A 74 4.69 0.18 -6.05
C GLU A 74 5.33 -0.33 -4.75
N GLU A 75 4.48 -0.69 -3.79
CA GLU A 75 4.82 -0.95 -2.39
C GLU A 75 5.41 -2.35 -2.17
N LEU A 76 6.50 -2.64 -2.87
CA LEU A 76 7.24 -3.88 -2.71
C LEU A 76 8.31 -3.72 -1.64
N ASN A 77 8.53 -4.78 -0.86
CA ASN A 77 9.52 -4.80 0.22
C ASN A 77 10.89 -5.28 -0.26
N LYS A 78 11.88 -5.32 0.66
CA LYS A 78 13.23 -5.85 0.41
C LYS A 78 13.93 -5.14 -0.76
N LYS A 79 13.74 -3.82 -0.86
CA LYS A 79 14.29 -2.97 -1.93
C LYS A 79 13.79 -3.35 -3.33
N GLN A 80 12.58 -3.91 -3.45
CA GLN A 80 11.96 -4.18 -4.74
C GLN A 80 10.97 -3.10 -5.16
N GLY A 81 10.64 -2.18 -4.25
CA GLY A 81 9.70 -1.10 -4.47
C GLY A 81 10.21 -0.08 -5.47
N ARG A 82 9.26 0.54 -6.17
CA ARG A 82 9.54 1.50 -7.24
C ARG A 82 8.56 2.66 -7.16
N ILE A 83 8.99 3.79 -7.71
CA ILE A 83 8.07 4.86 -8.12
C ILE A 83 8.13 4.93 -9.63
N ILE A 84 6.97 4.80 -10.26
CA ILE A 84 6.83 4.76 -11.71
C ILE A 84 6.06 5.97 -12.21
N HIS A 85 6.40 6.45 -13.39
CA HIS A 85 5.59 7.37 -14.18
C HIS A 85 4.83 6.57 -15.24
N ILE A 86 3.55 6.85 -15.37
CA ILE A 86 2.68 6.28 -16.40
C ILE A 86 2.15 7.44 -17.24
N ALA A 87 2.62 7.52 -18.49
CA ALA A 87 2.18 8.52 -19.45
C ALA A 87 0.71 8.30 -19.86
N THR A 88 0.11 9.31 -20.49
CA THR A 88 -1.31 9.28 -20.91
C THR A 88 -1.61 8.22 -21.98
N ASP A 89 -0.59 7.78 -22.73
CA ASP A 89 -0.66 6.67 -23.68
C ASP A 89 -0.44 5.28 -23.02
N GLY A 90 -0.16 5.25 -21.71
CA GLY A 90 0.11 4.04 -20.94
C GLY A 90 1.58 3.63 -20.88
N THR A 91 2.48 4.34 -21.57
CA THR A 91 3.93 4.10 -21.50
C THR A 91 4.41 4.28 -20.06
N ARG A 92 5.23 3.33 -19.57
CA ARG A 92 5.72 3.33 -18.19
C ARG A 92 7.22 3.55 -18.12
N THR A 93 7.65 4.37 -17.17
CA THR A 93 9.07 4.58 -16.86
C THR A 93 9.29 4.49 -15.36
N VAL A 94 10.41 3.90 -14.95
CA VAL A 94 10.80 3.86 -13.53
C VAL A 94 11.52 5.16 -13.20
N LEU A 95 10.98 5.94 -12.26
CA LEU A 95 11.61 7.16 -11.76
C LEU A 95 12.60 6.84 -10.64
N PHE A 96 12.19 5.97 -9.72
CA PHE A 96 12.98 5.51 -8.59
C PHE A 96 12.83 4.01 -8.42
N LYS A 97 13.93 3.36 -8.03
CA LYS A 97 14.03 1.92 -7.80
C LYS A 97 14.75 1.66 -6.49
N ASP A 98 14.83 0.38 -6.12
CA ASP A 98 15.54 -0.09 -4.94
C ASP A 98 14.94 0.48 -3.63
N LEU A 99 13.64 0.82 -3.65
CA LEU A 99 12.89 1.36 -2.52
C LEU A 99 12.29 0.24 -1.69
N ASP A 100 12.11 0.47 -0.40
CA ASP A 100 11.54 -0.50 0.53
C ASP A 100 10.18 -0.02 1.03
N LYS A 101 9.12 -0.61 0.44
CA LYS A 101 7.73 -0.22 0.65
C LYS A 101 7.51 1.30 0.45
N PRO A 102 7.72 1.84 -0.77
CA PRO A 102 7.34 3.22 -1.04
C PRO A 102 5.83 3.35 -0.89
N ASP A 103 5.40 4.37 -0.16
CA ASP A 103 3.99 4.62 0.11
C ASP A 103 3.63 6.06 -0.23
N GLY A 104 3.75 7.00 0.71
CA GLY A 104 3.38 8.39 0.48
C GLY A 104 4.01 9.03 -0.76
N ILE A 105 3.19 9.65 -1.60
CA ILE A 105 3.59 10.52 -2.72
C ILE A 105 2.71 11.77 -2.71
N THR A 106 3.31 12.95 -2.78
CA THR A 106 2.55 14.22 -2.84
C THR A 106 3.30 15.31 -3.61
N PRO A 107 2.61 16.17 -4.39
CA PRO A 107 3.25 17.33 -5.00
C PRO A 107 3.64 18.36 -3.94
N PHE A 108 4.85 18.92 -4.04
CA PHE A 108 5.33 19.93 -3.10
C PHE A 108 6.29 20.89 -3.79
N ASN A 109 6.11 22.21 -3.64
CA ASN A 109 7.04 23.23 -4.14
C ASN A 109 7.49 23.05 -5.62
N GLY A 110 6.58 22.57 -6.48
CA GLY A 110 6.83 22.33 -7.91
C GLY A 110 7.62 21.06 -8.23
N GLY A 111 7.80 20.16 -7.27
CA GLY A 111 8.30 18.81 -7.49
C GLY A 111 7.42 17.78 -6.79
N ILE A 112 7.97 16.60 -6.52
CA ILE A 112 7.30 15.54 -5.78
C ILE A 112 8.07 15.20 -4.51
N VAL A 113 7.34 14.86 -3.45
CA VAL A 113 7.89 14.25 -2.25
C VAL A 113 7.39 12.82 -2.15
N PHE A 114 8.26 11.91 -1.73
CA PHE A 114 7.89 10.54 -1.45
C PHE A 114 8.56 10.00 -0.19
N SER A 115 7.96 8.95 0.37
CA SER A 115 8.42 8.27 1.58
C SER A 115 8.51 6.75 1.40
N GLN A 116 9.01 6.08 2.42
CA GLN A 116 9.15 4.62 2.50
C GLN A 116 8.72 4.18 3.90
N GLU A 117 7.89 3.14 3.97
CA GLU A 117 7.39 2.58 5.22
C GLU A 117 8.17 1.35 5.71
N GLY A 118 9.18 0.89 4.95
CA GLY A 118 9.97 -0.30 5.27
C GLY A 118 11.00 -0.15 6.39
N GLY A 119 11.01 0.96 7.13
CA GLY A 119 12.02 1.25 8.16
C GLY A 119 12.37 2.74 8.26
N VAL A 120 13.63 3.01 8.63
CA VAL A 120 14.16 4.38 8.70
C VAL A 120 14.69 4.78 7.32
N TYR A 121 14.03 5.73 6.68
CA TYR A 121 14.32 6.16 5.33
C TYR A 121 14.12 7.68 5.16
N PRO A 122 14.77 8.30 4.16
CA PRO A 122 14.58 9.71 3.88
C PRO A 122 13.20 9.98 3.29
N VAL A 123 12.52 11.00 3.80
CA VAL A 123 11.46 11.70 3.07
C VAL A 123 12.15 12.54 2.00
N SER A 124 11.98 12.13 0.74
CA SER A 124 12.80 12.59 -0.38
C SER A 124 12.02 13.53 -1.27
N PHE A 125 12.61 14.66 -1.64
CA PHE A 125 12.05 15.64 -2.56
C PHE A 125 12.80 15.58 -3.89
N PHE A 126 12.06 15.37 -4.98
CA PHE A 126 12.60 15.37 -6.33
C PHE A 126 12.02 16.54 -7.14
N LYS A 127 12.92 17.33 -7.73
CA LYS A 127 12.57 18.44 -8.61
C LYS A 127 13.70 18.70 -9.60
N ASP A 128 13.35 18.95 -10.87
CA ASP A 128 14.30 19.36 -11.92
C ASP A 128 15.52 18.44 -12.02
N GLY A 129 15.30 17.11 -11.93
CA GLY A 129 16.37 16.10 -11.99
C GLY A 129 17.21 15.97 -10.71
N LYS A 130 16.90 16.73 -9.66
CA LYS A 130 17.63 16.71 -8.39
C LYS A 130 16.81 16.06 -7.30
N LEU A 131 17.39 15.06 -6.65
CA LEU A 131 16.87 14.42 -5.45
C LEU A 131 17.54 15.04 -4.22
N GLN A 132 16.75 15.49 -3.24
CA GLN A 132 17.25 15.92 -1.94
C GLN A 132 16.49 15.21 -0.82
N THR A 133 17.17 14.96 0.29
CA THR A 133 16.53 14.57 1.54
C THR A 133 15.93 15.80 2.22
N LEU A 134 14.66 15.74 2.63
CA LEU A 134 14.06 16.77 3.49
C LEU A 134 14.36 16.51 4.96
N PHE A 135 14.16 15.27 5.38
CA PHE A 135 14.44 14.76 6.72
C PHE A 135 14.40 13.21 6.70
N GLU A 136 14.93 12.58 7.73
CA GLU A 136 14.75 11.14 7.97
C GLU A 136 13.47 10.90 8.77
N GLY A 137 12.72 9.86 8.41
CA GLY A 137 11.55 9.41 9.15
C GLY A 137 11.56 7.89 9.32
N THR A 138 10.76 7.41 10.27
CA THR A 138 10.57 5.98 10.56
C THR A 138 9.21 5.54 10.08
N ASN A 139 9.15 4.58 9.17
CA ASN A 139 7.93 4.01 8.62
C ASN A 139 6.94 5.08 8.12
N VAL A 140 7.41 6.03 7.32
CA VAL A 140 6.56 7.15 6.89
C VAL A 140 5.62 6.68 5.79
N GLN A 141 4.34 6.62 6.10
CA GLN A 141 3.25 6.27 5.19
C GLN A 141 2.68 7.52 4.52
N GLY A 142 1.70 8.17 5.13
CA GLY A 142 1.01 9.32 4.56
C GLY A 142 1.85 10.59 4.50
N LEU A 143 1.76 11.29 3.36
CA LEU A 143 2.33 12.62 3.14
C LEU A 143 1.25 13.61 2.67
N THR A 144 1.13 14.76 3.35
CA THR A 144 0.11 15.77 3.04
C THR A 144 0.67 17.17 3.10
N VAL A 145 0.35 18.00 2.11
CA VAL A 145 0.86 19.38 1.99
C VAL A 145 -0.20 20.40 2.39
N ASP A 146 0.22 21.42 3.14
CA ASP A 146 -0.56 22.62 3.48
C ASP A 146 0.29 23.88 3.31
N GLY A 147 0.20 24.50 2.13
CA GLY A 147 1.04 25.64 1.78
C GLY A 147 2.53 25.31 1.89
N GLN A 148 3.22 25.93 2.85
CA GLN A 148 4.66 25.70 3.07
C GLN A 148 4.97 24.47 3.93
N TYR A 149 3.96 23.87 4.56
CA TYR A 149 4.13 22.75 5.46
C TYR A 149 3.93 21.42 4.74
N LEU A 150 4.80 20.47 5.05
CA LEU A 150 4.64 19.07 4.70
C LEU A 150 4.37 18.31 6.01
N TYR A 151 3.26 17.60 6.06
CA TYR A 151 2.92 16.67 7.12
C TYR A 151 3.32 15.26 6.70
N ALA A 152 3.93 14.52 7.62
CA ALA A 152 4.31 13.13 7.44
C ALA A 152 3.76 12.32 8.61
N VAL A 153 3.21 11.14 8.33
CA VAL A 153 2.69 10.22 9.34
C VAL A 153 3.64 9.03 9.45
N GLU A 154 4.22 8.85 10.63
CA GLU A 154 5.02 7.66 10.96
C GLU A 154 4.11 6.58 11.53
N ASP A 155 3.91 5.46 10.81
CA ASP A 155 3.21 4.29 11.35
C ASP A 155 4.18 3.44 12.17
N ARG A 156 4.07 3.57 13.49
CA ARG A 156 4.97 2.95 14.47
C ARG A 156 4.20 2.12 15.47
N GLY A 157 3.06 1.55 15.06
CA GLY A 157 2.17 0.85 15.98
C GLY A 157 1.59 1.82 17.01
N GLU A 158 1.67 1.47 18.30
CA GLU A 158 1.16 2.30 19.41
C GLU A 158 1.95 3.60 19.65
N ASN A 159 3.05 3.81 18.91
CA ASN A 159 3.90 5.01 19.01
C ASN A 159 3.87 5.84 17.73
N SER A 160 2.81 5.73 16.92
CA SER A 160 2.69 6.48 15.67
C SER A 160 2.68 7.98 15.93
N GLN A 161 3.23 8.74 14.98
CA GLN A 161 3.44 10.19 15.12
C GLN A 161 3.03 10.94 13.87
N ILE A 162 2.66 12.20 14.05
CA ILE A 162 2.48 13.13 12.94
C ILE A 162 3.56 14.20 13.07
N LEU A 163 4.39 14.28 12.04
CA LEU A 163 5.44 15.27 11.88
C LEU A 163 4.94 16.43 11.03
N ARG A 164 5.47 17.62 11.29
CA ARG A 164 5.30 18.82 10.45
C ARG A 164 6.68 19.36 10.10
N TYR A 165 6.97 19.39 8.80
CA TYR A 165 8.14 20.00 8.22
C TYR A 165 7.78 21.36 7.61
N ASP A 166 8.49 22.41 8.00
CA ASP A 166 8.39 23.74 7.40
C ASP A 166 9.45 23.92 6.31
N SER A 167 9.03 24.04 5.05
CA SER A 167 9.96 24.17 3.93
C SER A 167 10.76 25.47 3.92
N LYS A 168 10.29 26.54 4.60
CA LYS A 168 11.01 27.82 4.67
C LYS A 168 12.13 27.77 5.71
N THR A 169 11.81 27.30 6.90
CA THR A 169 12.76 27.26 8.03
C THR A 169 13.54 25.96 8.12
N LYS A 170 13.15 24.93 7.36
CA LYS A 170 13.68 23.56 7.41
C LYS A 170 13.46 22.89 8.77
N LYS A 171 12.58 23.44 9.61
CA LYS A 171 12.26 22.89 10.93
C LYS A 171 11.34 21.69 10.81
N LEU A 172 11.66 20.62 11.52
CA LEU A 172 10.80 19.45 11.71
C LEU A 172 10.30 19.42 13.16
N GLU A 173 9.01 19.20 13.34
CA GLU A 173 8.37 19.12 14.66
C GLU A 173 7.41 17.93 14.72
N VAL A 174 7.38 17.24 15.85
CA VAL A 174 6.30 16.30 16.17
C VAL A 174 5.10 17.11 16.65
N ILE A 175 3.98 17.07 15.91
CA ILE A 175 2.77 17.81 16.26
C ILE A 175 1.71 16.94 16.95
N ARG A 176 1.81 15.62 16.79
CA ARG A 176 1.04 14.61 17.51
C ARG A 176 1.91 13.37 17.71
N SER A 177 1.77 12.72 18.86
CA SER A 177 2.52 11.53 19.25
C SER A 177 1.59 10.54 19.96
N SER A 178 2.09 9.33 20.19
CA SER A 178 1.36 8.27 20.92
C SER A 178 0.02 7.92 20.26
N LEU A 179 -0.01 7.97 18.92
CA LEU A 179 -1.15 7.54 18.13
C LEU A 179 -1.08 6.03 17.90
N ASN A 180 -2.22 5.40 17.72
CA ASN A 180 -2.31 3.97 17.45
C ASN A 180 -2.44 3.69 15.95
N GLU A 181 -1.36 3.19 15.35
CA GLU A 181 -1.28 2.83 13.93
C GLU A 181 -1.90 3.91 13.03
N ALA A 182 -1.40 5.13 13.17
CA ALA A 182 -1.81 6.23 12.32
C ALA A 182 -1.07 6.12 10.99
N GLU A 183 -1.80 6.28 9.88
CA GLU A 183 -1.25 6.05 8.53
C GLU A 183 -1.40 7.29 7.64
N THR A 184 -2.44 8.10 7.86
CA THR A 184 -2.74 9.25 7.00
C THR A 184 -3.23 10.47 7.76
N LEU A 185 -3.02 11.64 7.14
CA LEU A 185 -3.58 12.92 7.53
C LEU A 185 -4.26 13.54 6.33
N ALA A 186 -5.52 13.94 6.48
CA ALA A 186 -6.29 14.66 5.47
C ALA A 186 -6.56 16.10 5.92
N ILE A 187 -6.59 17.02 4.96
CA ILE A 187 -6.92 18.43 5.19
C ILE A 187 -8.19 18.76 4.42
N CYS A 188 -9.19 19.24 5.14
CA CYS A 188 -10.47 19.67 4.56
C CYS A 188 -10.38 21.09 3.99
N PRO A 189 -11.27 21.49 3.05
CA PRO A 189 -11.31 22.85 2.51
C PRO A 189 -11.49 23.96 3.55
N ASP A 190 -12.07 23.66 4.72
CA ASP A 190 -12.20 24.59 5.85
C ASP A 190 -10.92 24.69 6.70
N GLY A 191 -9.84 24.03 6.30
CA GLY A 191 -8.54 24.02 6.97
C GLY A 191 -8.43 23.02 8.12
N LYS A 192 -9.51 22.31 8.48
CA LYS A 192 -9.46 21.28 9.51
C LYS A 192 -8.62 20.10 9.06
N LYS A 193 -7.92 19.49 10.01
CA LYS A 193 -7.03 18.35 9.80
C LYS A 193 -7.59 17.16 10.53
N TYR A 194 -7.71 16.04 9.82
CA TYR A 194 -8.16 14.77 10.33
C TYR A 194 -7.07 13.74 10.11
N TYR A 195 -6.92 12.80 11.03
CA TYR A 195 -6.02 11.66 10.89
C TYR A 195 -6.77 10.41 11.31
N ASN A 196 -6.32 9.25 10.84
CA ASN A 196 -6.86 7.97 11.27
C ASN A 196 -6.04 7.40 12.43
N GLU A 197 -6.70 6.59 13.24
CA GLU A 197 -6.07 5.64 14.15
C GLU A 197 -6.81 4.31 13.98
N LYS A 198 -6.08 3.20 13.94
CA LYS A 198 -6.75 1.91 13.92
C LYS A 198 -7.33 1.61 15.29
N THR A 199 -8.54 1.06 15.32
CA THR A 199 -9.14 0.63 16.58
C THR A 199 -8.35 -0.56 17.13
N LYS A 200 -8.01 -0.52 18.43
CA LYS A 200 -7.48 -1.70 19.11
C LYS A 200 -8.53 -2.80 19.06
N VAL A 201 -8.21 -3.94 18.46
CA VAL A 201 -9.03 -5.14 18.61
C VAL A 201 -8.81 -5.63 20.04
N VAL A 202 -9.78 -5.35 20.92
CA VAL A 202 -9.82 -5.84 22.31
C VAL A 202 -10.27 -7.29 22.32
#